data_AF-A0A1X6P227-F1
#
_entry.id   AF-A0A1X6P227-F1
#
_cell.length_a   1.000
_cell.length_b   1.000
_cell.length_c   1.000
_cell.angle_alpha   90.00
_cell.angle_beta   90.00
_cell.angle_gamma   90.00
#
_symmetry.space_group_name_H-M   'P 1'
#
loop_
_entity.id
_entity.type
_entity.pdbx_description
1 polymer ?
#
loop_
_entity_poly.entity_id
_entity_poly.type
_entity_poly.pdbx_seq_one_letter_code
_entity_poly.pdbx_strand_id
1 'polypeptide(L)'
;MMRGLNNALPLVVLLVAAAVTVAAAQPPDGGGDGGGGGSADAVDADAFLLRWCNKSPIATPVTVRPGTAGLHHHDCFLTLRDGGSLTVGDGAALNVTAELHVNYIGGSPTGGAVTLAPGAAIAARAVALHVGEMTVEHGSTHHAHGPAVLTATRRVRVASGATVRSAWKFLYVHSPAVTVGGGATLRSGEDLTVKGTTCAVLRPRDVGPPARAFLCGEAPPKGRP
;
A
#
# COMPACT_ATOMS: atom_id res chain seq x y z
N MET A 1 15.71 -35.04 -24.44
CA MET A 1 16.39 -34.22 -23.41
C MET A 1 15.68 -32.89 -23.33
N MET A 2 14.93 -32.65 -22.26
CA MET A 2 14.20 -31.41 -22.01
C MET A 2 15.15 -30.33 -21.49
N ARG A 3 15.06 -29.11 -22.04
CA ARG A 3 15.53 -27.88 -21.39
C ARG A 3 14.37 -26.89 -21.39
N GLY A 4 13.73 -26.78 -20.23
CA GLY A 4 12.70 -25.81 -19.94
C GLY A 4 13.27 -24.58 -19.24
N LEU A 5 12.41 -23.55 -19.21
CA LEU A 5 12.45 -22.32 -18.42
C LEU A 5 13.55 -21.30 -18.75
N ASN A 6 13.11 -20.15 -19.30
CA ASN A 6 13.18 -18.84 -18.65
C ASN A 6 12.92 -17.74 -19.67
N ASN A 7 11.69 -17.21 -19.74
CA ASN A 7 11.42 -15.93 -20.41
C ASN A 7 10.08 -15.28 -20.02
N ALA A 8 9.56 -15.57 -18.81
CA ALA A 8 8.29 -14.99 -18.35
C ALA A 8 8.43 -13.67 -17.56
N LEU A 9 9.67 -13.27 -17.20
CA LEU A 9 9.91 -12.08 -16.39
C LEU A 9 9.94 -10.72 -17.14
N PRO A 10 10.29 -10.59 -18.43
CA PRO A 10 10.34 -9.26 -19.06
C PRO A 10 8.95 -8.72 -19.44
N LEU A 11 7.94 -9.59 -19.56
CA LEU A 11 6.61 -9.18 -20.03
C LEU A 11 5.80 -8.42 -18.97
N VAL A 12 5.92 -8.81 -17.70
CA VAL A 12 5.16 -8.19 -16.60
C VAL A 12 5.68 -6.77 -16.32
N VAL A 13 6.99 -6.55 -16.40
CA VAL A 13 7.61 -5.22 -16.23
C VAL A 13 7.16 -4.27 -17.35
N LEU A 14 7.01 -4.78 -18.58
CA LEU A 14 6.58 -3.97 -19.71
C LEU A 14 5.11 -3.53 -19.60
N LEU A 15 4.24 -4.40 -19.05
CA LEU A 15 2.82 -4.04 -18.86
C LEU A 15 2.64 -2.92 -17.82
N VAL A 16 3.46 -2.91 -16.76
CA VAL A 16 3.43 -1.86 -15.74
C VAL A 16 3.99 -0.54 -16.29
N ALA A 17 5.01 -0.57 -17.14
CA ALA A 17 5.55 0.63 -17.78
C ALA A 17 4.59 1.26 -18.81
N ALA A 18 3.82 0.44 -19.54
CA ALA A 18 2.84 0.92 -20.52
C ALA A 18 1.63 1.63 -19.88
N ALA A 19 1.32 1.37 -18.61
CA ALA A 19 0.27 2.08 -17.89
C ALA A 19 0.67 3.53 -17.50
N VAL A 20 1.95 3.89 -17.60
CA VAL A 20 2.48 5.19 -17.14
C VAL A 20 2.46 6.27 -18.25
N THR A 21 2.20 5.93 -19.51
CA THR A 21 2.37 6.88 -20.63
C THR A 21 1.08 7.45 -21.23
N VAL A 22 -0.12 7.11 -20.74
CA VAL A 22 -1.38 7.67 -21.25
C VAL A 22 -2.01 8.62 -20.23
N ALA A 23 -1.32 9.73 -19.92
CA ALA A 23 -1.91 10.83 -19.14
C ALA A 23 -1.30 12.21 -19.49
N ALA A 24 -0.80 12.38 -20.72
CA ALA A 24 -0.26 13.66 -21.18
C ALA A 24 -0.78 14.02 -22.57
N ALA A 25 -2.07 14.34 -22.67
CA ALA A 25 -2.61 15.33 -23.60
C ALA A 25 -4.12 15.50 -23.39
N GLN A 26 -4.52 16.63 -22.80
CA GLN A 26 -5.67 17.46 -23.22
C GLN A 26 -5.84 18.65 -22.24
N PRO A 27 -5.70 19.91 -22.70
CA PRO A 27 -6.28 21.08 -22.05
C PRO A 27 -7.46 21.65 -22.89
N PRO A 28 -8.18 22.67 -22.40
CA PRO A 28 -8.91 22.74 -21.14
C PRO A 28 -10.40 23.02 -21.43
N ASP A 29 -11.34 22.36 -20.75
CA ASP A 29 -12.71 22.87 -20.67
C ASP A 29 -13.06 23.12 -19.21
N GLY A 30 -13.47 24.36 -18.99
CA GLY A 30 -13.72 24.96 -17.70
C GLY A 30 -15.00 24.46 -17.04
N GLY A 31 -15.08 24.75 -15.75
CA GLY A 31 -16.21 24.42 -14.90
C GLY A 31 -15.73 24.38 -13.48
N GLY A 32 -15.62 25.57 -12.87
CA GLY A 32 -15.41 25.68 -11.44
C GLY A 32 -16.59 25.06 -10.68
N ASP A 33 -16.32 24.63 -9.45
CA ASP A 33 -17.10 24.99 -8.26
C ASP A 33 -16.51 24.29 -7.04
N GLY A 34 -16.48 25.04 -5.92
CA GLY A 34 -16.52 24.44 -4.58
C GLY A 34 -15.19 24.24 -3.88
N GLY A 35 -14.55 25.35 -3.49
CA GLY A 35 -13.66 25.35 -2.34
C GLY A 35 -14.38 24.85 -1.09
N GLY A 36 -13.74 23.90 -0.42
CA GLY A 36 -14.14 23.41 0.90
C GLY A 36 -12.89 23.22 1.74
N GLY A 37 -12.27 24.35 2.11
CA GLY A 37 -11.35 24.38 3.24
C GLY A 37 -12.14 24.05 4.50
N GLY A 38 -11.93 22.87 5.05
CA GLY A 38 -12.52 22.42 6.28
C GLY A 38 -11.46 21.69 7.08
N SER A 39 -11.42 21.99 8.37
CA SER A 39 -10.61 21.36 9.40
C SER A 39 -10.55 19.83 9.28
N ALA A 40 -9.57 19.23 9.96
CA ALA A 40 -9.34 17.80 10.11
C ALA A 40 -10.51 17.07 10.82
N ASP A 41 -11.72 17.18 10.29
CA ASP A 41 -12.86 16.42 10.75
C ASP A 41 -12.75 15.03 10.14
N ALA A 42 -12.47 14.07 11.01
CA ALA A 42 -12.37 12.70 10.59
C ALA A 42 -13.73 12.22 10.03
N VAL A 43 -13.69 11.58 8.87
CA VAL A 43 -14.86 11.12 8.12
C VAL A 43 -15.11 9.65 8.43
N ASP A 44 -16.35 9.25 8.65
CA ASP A 44 -16.70 7.84 8.89
C ASP A 44 -16.25 6.96 7.71
N ALA A 45 -15.81 5.74 7.99
CA ALA A 45 -15.25 4.82 6.98
C ALA A 45 -16.18 4.59 5.77
N ASP A 46 -17.48 4.38 5.98
CA ASP A 46 -18.45 4.23 4.88
C ASP A 46 -18.57 5.50 4.04
N ALA A 47 -18.67 6.67 4.70
CA ALA A 47 -18.74 7.96 4.04
C ALA A 47 -17.44 8.25 3.26
N PHE A 48 -16.30 7.81 3.79
CA PHE A 48 -15.02 7.89 3.11
C PHE A 48 -15.02 7.04 1.83
N LEU A 49 -15.35 5.75 1.94
CA LEU A 49 -15.38 4.85 0.79
C LEU A 49 -16.34 5.36 -0.30
N LEU A 50 -17.55 5.77 0.10
CA LEU A 50 -18.55 6.31 -0.81
C LEU A 50 -18.09 7.61 -1.49
N ARG A 51 -17.31 8.44 -0.80
CA ARG A 51 -16.90 9.75 -1.30
C ARG A 51 -15.65 9.68 -2.18
N TRP A 52 -14.71 8.79 -1.92
CA TRP A 52 -13.41 8.80 -2.60
C TRP A 52 -13.13 7.61 -3.50
N CYS A 53 -13.74 6.44 -3.28
CA CYS A 53 -13.56 5.33 -4.22
C CYS A 53 -14.06 5.74 -5.61
N ASN A 54 -13.16 5.75 -6.59
CA ASN A 54 -13.41 6.07 -8.00
C ASN A 54 -13.87 7.52 -8.23
N LYS A 55 -13.56 8.44 -7.31
CA LYS A 55 -13.91 9.87 -7.42
C LYS A 55 -12.67 10.77 -7.51
N SER A 56 -12.94 12.07 -7.53
CA SER A 56 -11.94 13.13 -7.61
C SER A 56 -10.80 12.96 -6.59
N PRO A 57 -9.58 13.40 -6.96
CA PRO A 57 -8.39 13.14 -6.19
C PRO A 57 -8.42 13.78 -4.79
N ILE A 58 -7.77 13.11 -3.85
CA ILE A 58 -7.48 13.62 -2.50
C ILE A 58 -6.29 14.57 -2.61
N ALA A 59 -6.56 15.87 -2.55
CA ALA A 59 -5.54 16.94 -2.60
C ALA A 59 -5.18 17.49 -1.20
N THR A 60 -5.93 17.11 -0.17
CA THR A 60 -5.69 17.48 1.22
C THR A 60 -5.64 16.24 2.10
N PRO A 61 -5.01 16.29 3.28
CA PRO A 61 -5.03 15.17 4.21
C PRO A 61 -6.46 14.79 4.60
N VAL A 62 -6.79 13.50 4.48
CA VAL A 62 -8.06 12.92 4.92
C VAL A 62 -7.79 11.89 6.00
N THR A 63 -8.55 11.99 7.09
CA THR A 63 -8.52 11.02 8.19
C THR A 63 -9.85 10.28 8.25
N VAL A 64 -9.80 8.96 8.21
CA VAL A 64 -10.95 8.10 8.53
C VAL A 64 -11.12 8.08 10.04
N ARG A 65 -12.35 8.27 10.50
CA ARG A 65 -12.69 8.39 11.91
C ARG A 65 -12.35 7.11 12.68
N PRO A 66 -11.68 7.22 13.84
CA PRO A 66 -11.38 6.08 14.70
C PRO A 66 -12.61 5.22 15.03
N GLY A 67 -12.42 3.91 15.12
CA GLY A 67 -13.45 2.93 15.49
C GLY A 67 -14.57 2.73 14.47
N THR A 68 -14.54 3.44 13.33
CA THR A 68 -15.55 3.27 12.28
C THR A 68 -15.14 2.17 11.32
N ALA A 69 -16.11 1.40 10.83
CA ALA A 69 -15.89 0.38 9.82
C ALA A 69 -16.73 0.71 8.59
N GLY A 70 -16.20 0.44 7.41
CA GLY A 70 -16.95 0.60 6.18
C GLY A 70 -16.72 -0.51 5.17
N LEU A 71 -17.65 -0.62 4.24
CA LEU A 71 -17.66 -1.65 3.20
C LEU A 71 -17.95 -1.06 1.82
N HIS A 72 -17.10 -1.40 0.85
CA HIS A 72 -17.28 -1.04 -0.55
C HIS A 72 -17.29 -2.30 -1.41
N HIS A 73 -18.30 -2.43 -2.28
CA HIS A 73 -18.55 -3.69 -3.00
C HIS A 73 -17.82 -3.85 -4.35
N HIS A 74 -17.22 -2.77 -4.83
CA HIS A 74 -16.58 -2.73 -6.16
C HIS A 74 -15.10 -2.39 -6.02
N ASP A 75 -14.42 -2.25 -7.16
CA ASP A 75 -13.07 -1.72 -7.15
C ASP A 75 -13.07 -0.31 -6.56
N CYS A 76 -12.05 -0.01 -5.79
CA CYS A 76 -11.81 1.28 -5.17
C CYS A 76 -10.47 1.81 -5.63
N PHE A 77 -10.52 2.77 -6.56
CA PHE A 77 -9.36 3.53 -7.01
C PHE A 77 -9.33 4.85 -6.24
N LEU A 78 -8.33 5.00 -5.36
CA LEU A 78 -8.03 6.22 -4.63
C LEU A 78 -6.82 6.90 -5.27
N THR A 79 -6.95 8.20 -5.49
CA THR A 79 -5.90 9.00 -6.11
C THR A 79 -5.46 10.09 -5.14
N LEU A 80 -4.20 10.05 -4.69
CA LEU A 80 -3.58 11.10 -3.88
C LEU A 80 -2.86 12.11 -4.79
N ARG A 81 -3.01 13.41 -4.52
CA ARG A 81 -2.23 14.48 -5.18
C ARG A 81 -1.25 15.14 -4.22
N ASP A 82 -0.50 16.13 -4.71
CA ASP A 82 0.38 16.95 -3.90
C ASP A 82 -0.37 17.49 -2.66
N GLY A 83 0.16 17.22 -1.45
CA GLY A 83 -0.48 17.57 -0.17
C GLY A 83 -1.55 16.58 0.31
N GLY A 84 -1.97 15.62 -0.52
CA GLY A 84 -2.93 14.57 -0.18
C GLY A 84 -2.33 13.43 0.62
N SER A 85 -3.03 13.01 1.66
CA SER A 85 -2.71 11.82 2.43
C SER A 85 -3.97 11.13 2.94
N LEU A 86 -3.85 9.85 3.20
CA LEU A 86 -4.89 9.03 3.83
C LEU A 86 -4.37 8.52 5.18
N THR A 87 -5.09 8.84 6.24
CA THR A 87 -4.90 8.21 7.55
C THR A 87 -6.13 7.39 7.88
N VAL A 88 -5.97 6.08 8.10
CA VAL A 88 -7.02 5.24 8.67
C VAL A 88 -6.88 5.30 10.18
N GLY A 89 -7.83 5.95 10.85
CA GLY A 89 -7.76 6.23 12.29
C GLY A 89 -7.81 4.99 13.17
N ASP A 90 -7.52 5.17 14.47
CA ASP A 90 -7.35 4.08 15.44
C ASP A 90 -8.53 3.11 15.43
N GLY A 91 -8.27 1.82 15.27
CA GLY A 91 -9.31 0.78 15.23
C GLY A 91 -10.32 0.89 14.08
N ALA A 92 -10.14 1.83 13.14
CA ALA A 92 -11.04 1.97 12.00
C ALA A 92 -10.75 0.91 10.92
N ALA A 93 -11.75 0.52 10.14
CA ALA A 93 -11.65 -0.53 9.13
C ALA A 93 -12.19 -0.09 7.77
N LEU A 94 -11.38 -0.24 6.72
CA LEU A 94 -11.81 -0.11 5.33
C LEU A 94 -11.85 -1.50 4.69
N ASN A 95 -13.04 -1.94 4.28
CA ASN A 95 -13.22 -3.23 3.62
C ASN A 95 -13.66 -3.01 2.17
N VAL A 96 -12.93 -3.58 1.23
CA VAL A 96 -13.24 -3.52 -0.20
C VAL A 96 -13.42 -4.95 -0.70
N THR A 97 -14.61 -5.34 -1.17
CA THR A 97 -14.81 -6.75 -1.57
C THR A 97 -14.11 -7.11 -2.88
N ALA A 98 -13.67 -6.11 -3.64
CA ALA A 98 -12.89 -6.26 -4.86
C ALA A 98 -11.47 -5.68 -4.69
N GLU A 99 -10.93 -4.93 -5.65
CA GLU A 99 -9.56 -4.42 -5.60
C GLU A 99 -9.47 -3.02 -4.98
N LEU A 100 -8.48 -2.81 -4.12
CA LEU A 100 -8.11 -1.49 -3.61
C LEU A 100 -6.81 -1.03 -4.25
N HIS A 101 -6.87 0.09 -4.96
CA HIS A 101 -5.72 0.75 -5.56
C HIS A 101 -5.58 2.14 -4.96
N VAL A 102 -4.42 2.45 -4.40
CA VAL A 102 -4.10 3.82 -3.93
C VAL A 102 -2.89 4.30 -4.69
N ASN A 103 -3.10 5.27 -5.57
CA ASN A 103 -2.05 5.79 -6.44
C ASN A 103 -1.82 7.26 -6.14
N TYR A 104 -0.56 7.66 -6.09
CA TYR A 104 -0.19 9.06 -6.05
C TYR A 104 0.09 9.57 -7.46
N ILE A 105 -0.56 10.68 -7.84
CA ILE A 105 -0.29 11.43 -9.06
C ILE A 105 0.11 12.86 -8.67
N GLY A 106 1.40 13.17 -8.75
CA GLY A 106 1.89 14.49 -8.36
C GLY A 106 3.38 14.65 -8.63
N GLY A 107 3.82 15.91 -8.59
CA GLY A 107 5.22 16.28 -8.80
C GLY A 107 6.02 16.39 -7.50
N SER A 108 5.36 16.36 -6.33
CA SER A 108 6.04 16.50 -5.05
C SER A 108 7.00 15.33 -4.80
N PRO A 109 8.24 15.61 -4.36
CA PRO A 109 9.20 14.58 -3.99
C PRO A 109 8.76 13.80 -2.74
N THR A 110 7.83 14.35 -1.93
CA THR A 110 7.31 13.65 -0.76
C THR A 110 6.37 12.51 -1.13
N GLY A 111 5.75 12.55 -2.31
CA GLY A 111 4.61 11.70 -2.65
C GLY A 111 3.43 11.84 -1.68
N GLY A 112 2.33 11.16 -1.98
CA GLY A 112 1.22 10.98 -1.04
C GLY A 112 1.61 10.04 0.10
N ALA A 113 0.86 10.06 1.20
CA ALA A 113 1.10 9.15 2.34
C ALA A 113 -0.14 8.32 2.67
N VAL A 114 0.08 7.07 3.05
CA VAL A 114 -0.94 6.19 3.63
C VAL A 114 -0.47 5.74 5.01
N THR A 115 -1.26 6.04 6.04
CA THR A 115 -0.98 5.65 7.43
C THR A 115 -2.14 4.83 7.97
N LEU A 116 -1.83 3.64 8.49
CA LEU A 116 -2.74 2.85 9.32
C LEU A 116 -2.37 3.13 10.77
N ALA A 117 -3.21 3.89 11.46
CA ALA A 117 -3.04 4.18 12.88
C ALA A 117 -3.27 2.91 13.73
N PRO A 118 -2.90 2.87 15.02
CA PRO A 118 -2.99 1.68 15.85
C PRO A 118 -4.33 0.92 15.77
N GLY A 119 -4.25 -0.39 15.54
CA GLY A 119 -5.43 -1.26 15.41
C GLY A 119 -6.29 -1.04 14.16
N ALA A 120 -5.93 -0.08 13.28
CA ALA A 120 -6.64 0.15 12.03
C ALA A 120 -6.50 -1.04 11.07
N ALA A 121 -7.50 -1.22 10.20
CA ALA A 121 -7.55 -2.31 9.24
C ALA A 121 -7.85 -1.84 7.81
N ILE A 122 -7.12 -2.41 6.85
CA ILE A 122 -7.52 -2.45 5.44
C ILE A 122 -7.66 -3.91 5.05
N ALA A 123 -8.81 -4.27 4.49
CA ALA A 123 -9.04 -5.58 3.91
C ALA A 123 -9.57 -5.46 2.48
N ALA A 124 -8.96 -6.17 1.53
CA ALA A 124 -9.46 -6.23 0.16
C ALA A 124 -9.21 -7.58 -0.52
N ARG A 125 -9.86 -7.83 -1.67
CA ARG A 125 -9.52 -8.98 -2.51
C ARG A 125 -8.10 -8.86 -3.06
N ALA A 126 -7.68 -7.67 -3.47
CA ALA A 126 -6.30 -7.36 -3.83
C ALA A 126 -5.98 -5.94 -3.38
N VAL A 127 -4.72 -5.67 -3.03
CA VAL A 127 -4.29 -4.32 -2.66
C VAL A 127 -3.05 -3.92 -3.44
N ALA A 128 -3.09 -2.74 -4.05
CA ALA A 128 -1.96 -2.10 -4.70
C ALA A 128 -1.82 -0.66 -4.18
N LEU A 129 -0.75 -0.38 -3.45
CA LEU A 129 -0.40 0.97 -2.98
C LEU A 129 0.84 1.45 -3.72
N HIS A 130 0.75 2.61 -4.37
CA HIS A 130 1.84 3.30 -5.05
C HIS A 130 1.89 4.74 -4.52
N VAL A 131 2.66 4.97 -3.47
CA VAL A 131 2.64 6.23 -2.69
C VAL A 131 4.06 6.73 -2.40
N GLY A 132 4.17 7.87 -1.74
CA GLY A 132 5.45 8.38 -1.24
C GLY A 132 5.90 7.64 0.02
N GLU A 133 4.98 7.52 0.98
CA GLU A 133 5.20 6.83 2.24
C GLU A 133 4.04 5.93 2.64
N MET A 134 4.39 4.80 3.24
CA MET A 134 3.44 3.91 3.89
C MET A 134 3.87 3.63 5.32
N THR A 135 2.95 3.78 6.26
CA THR A 135 3.15 3.45 7.67
C THR A 135 2.04 2.53 8.15
N VAL A 136 2.40 1.40 8.74
CA VAL A 136 1.49 0.46 9.41
C VAL A 136 1.87 0.40 10.88
N GLU A 137 1.05 0.99 11.75
CA GLU A 137 1.32 1.07 13.17
C GLU A 137 0.97 -0.22 13.93
N HIS A 138 1.29 -0.24 15.23
CA HIS A 138 1.12 -1.40 16.10
C HIS A 138 -0.33 -1.91 16.12
N GLY A 139 -0.50 -3.23 16.04
CA GLY A 139 -1.82 -3.88 16.06
C GLY A 139 -2.64 -3.67 14.78
N SER A 140 -2.18 -2.83 13.86
CA SER A 140 -2.87 -2.55 12.61
C SER A 140 -2.70 -3.70 11.62
N THR A 141 -3.70 -3.90 10.77
CA THR A 141 -3.77 -5.02 9.82
C THR A 141 -3.98 -4.53 8.40
N HIS A 142 -3.07 -4.90 7.51
CA HIS A 142 -3.25 -4.81 6.07
C HIS A 142 -3.42 -6.21 5.50
N HIS A 143 -4.61 -6.54 5.01
CA HIS A 143 -4.96 -7.88 4.54
C HIS A 143 -5.47 -7.86 3.10
N ALA A 144 -4.71 -8.46 2.19
CA ALA A 144 -5.20 -8.83 0.87
C ALA A 144 -5.53 -10.33 0.86
N HIS A 145 -6.71 -10.71 0.36
CA HIS A 145 -7.01 -12.12 0.12
C HIS A 145 -6.14 -12.67 -1.03
N GLY A 146 -6.03 -11.92 -2.12
CA GLY A 146 -5.16 -12.14 -3.27
C GLY A 146 -3.83 -11.39 -3.14
N PRO A 147 -3.29 -10.79 -4.21
CA PRO A 147 -1.98 -10.15 -4.18
C PRO A 147 -1.98 -8.86 -3.36
N ALA A 148 -0.85 -8.58 -2.72
CA ALA A 148 -0.57 -7.32 -2.04
C ALA A 148 0.73 -6.72 -2.59
N VAL A 149 0.64 -5.51 -3.14
CA VAL A 149 1.77 -4.75 -3.68
C VAL A 149 1.86 -3.42 -2.95
N LEU A 150 2.95 -3.22 -2.21
CA LEU A 150 3.21 -2.04 -1.41
C LEU A 150 4.47 -1.36 -1.94
N THR A 151 4.29 -0.37 -2.81
CA THR A 151 5.38 0.40 -3.40
C THR A 151 5.36 1.81 -2.84
N ALA A 152 6.46 2.23 -2.24
CA ALA A 152 6.64 3.59 -1.75
C ALA A 152 7.91 4.23 -2.31
N THR A 153 7.84 5.46 -2.82
CA THR A 153 9.02 6.13 -3.39
C THR A 153 10.04 6.57 -2.35
N ARG A 154 9.65 6.70 -1.07
CA ARG A 154 10.56 7.09 0.02
C ARG A 154 10.71 6.01 1.07
N ARG A 155 9.61 5.61 1.70
CA ARG A 155 9.67 4.69 2.84
C ARG A 155 8.44 3.80 2.99
N VAL A 156 8.67 2.56 3.39
CA VAL A 156 7.68 1.70 4.03
C VAL A 156 8.11 1.42 5.47
N ARG A 157 7.23 1.68 6.43
CA ARG A 157 7.42 1.34 7.85
C ARG A 157 6.29 0.42 8.31
N VAL A 158 6.67 -0.74 8.85
CA VAL A 158 5.77 -1.69 9.51
C VAL A 158 6.21 -1.78 10.96
N ALA A 159 5.40 -1.29 11.88
CA ALA A 159 5.71 -1.25 13.30
C ALA A 159 5.69 -2.66 13.94
N SER A 160 6.29 -2.78 15.12
CA SER A 160 6.19 -3.99 15.96
C SER A 160 4.72 -4.38 16.16
N GLY A 161 4.39 -5.66 16.04
CA GLY A 161 3.02 -6.18 16.24
C GLY A 161 2.01 -5.81 15.14
N ALA A 162 2.43 -5.08 14.10
CA ALA A 162 1.61 -4.86 12.90
C ALA A 162 1.56 -6.13 12.04
N THR A 163 0.48 -6.28 11.27
CA THR A 163 0.31 -7.41 10.33
C THR A 163 0.12 -6.91 8.91
N VAL A 164 0.95 -7.37 7.98
CA VAL A 164 0.74 -7.20 6.54
C VAL A 164 0.70 -8.58 5.90
N ARG A 165 -0.42 -8.91 5.26
CA ARG A 165 -0.69 -10.25 4.75
C ARG A 165 -1.28 -10.23 3.34
N SER A 166 -0.76 -11.10 2.49
CA SER A 166 -1.46 -11.67 1.33
C SER A 166 -1.84 -13.11 1.68
N ALA A 167 -3.11 -13.49 1.54
CA ALA A 167 -3.58 -14.81 1.98
C ALA A 167 -3.25 -15.94 1.00
N TRP A 168 -3.44 -15.72 -0.30
CA TRP A 168 -3.35 -16.78 -1.32
C TRP A 168 -2.29 -16.53 -2.40
N LYS A 169 -1.66 -15.35 -2.41
CA LYS A 169 -0.75 -14.91 -3.48
C LYS A 169 0.52 -14.30 -2.89
N PHE A 170 1.17 -13.45 -3.67
CA PHE A 170 2.40 -12.78 -3.30
C PHE A 170 2.14 -11.52 -2.48
N LEU A 171 3.10 -11.23 -1.60
CA LEU A 171 3.29 -9.95 -0.94
C LEU A 171 4.60 -9.34 -1.45
N TYR A 172 4.49 -8.19 -2.13
CA TYR A 172 5.63 -7.43 -2.63
C TYR A 172 5.71 -6.10 -1.90
N VAL A 173 6.82 -5.83 -1.23
CA VAL A 173 7.10 -4.57 -0.53
C VAL A 173 8.35 -3.96 -1.13
N HIS A 174 8.22 -2.76 -1.68
CA HIS A 174 9.32 -2.06 -2.34
C HIS A 174 9.40 -0.58 -1.99
N SER A 175 10.57 -0.17 -1.49
CA SER A 175 10.87 1.23 -1.22
C SER A 175 12.35 1.45 -1.01
N PRO A 176 12.92 2.66 -1.24
CA PRO A 176 14.31 2.92 -0.87
C PRO A 176 14.60 2.62 0.61
N ALA A 177 13.70 3.00 1.52
CA ALA A 177 13.82 2.67 2.94
C ALA A 177 12.69 1.74 3.40
N VAL A 178 13.03 0.54 3.86
CA VAL A 178 12.07 -0.39 4.47
C VAL A 178 12.45 -0.65 5.92
N THR A 179 11.51 -0.42 6.84
CA THR A 179 11.68 -0.74 8.27
C THR A 179 10.59 -1.67 8.73
N VAL A 180 10.96 -2.81 9.31
CA VAL A 180 10.05 -3.80 9.86
C VAL A 180 10.44 -4.03 11.32
N GLY A 181 9.54 -3.63 12.22
CA GLY A 181 9.75 -3.72 13.66
C GLY A 181 9.76 -5.16 14.17
N GLY A 182 10.43 -5.35 15.31
CA GLY A 182 10.47 -6.62 16.03
C GLY A 182 9.07 -7.17 16.27
N GLY A 183 8.80 -8.41 15.88
CA GLY A 183 7.49 -9.04 16.07
C GLY A 183 6.35 -8.52 15.18
N ALA A 184 6.64 -7.71 14.16
CA ALA A 184 5.73 -7.55 13.03
C ALA A 184 5.53 -8.88 12.29
N THR A 185 4.39 -9.01 11.61
CA THR A 185 4.04 -10.17 10.79
C THR A 185 3.96 -9.77 9.32
N LEU A 186 4.80 -10.38 8.48
CA LEU A 186 4.75 -10.25 7.02
C LEU A 186 4.49 -11.64 6.44
N ARG A 187 3.33 -11.83 5.81
CA ARG A 187 2.92 -13.16 5.35
C ARG A 187 2.38 -13.12 3.92
N SER A 188 2.81 -14.09 3.12
CA SER A 188 2.24 -14.40 1.81
C SER A 188 1.66 -15.83 1.83
N GLY A 189 0.77 -16.12 0.88
CA GLY A 189 0.36 -17.50 0.57
C GLY A 189 1.30 -18.18 -0.43
N GLU A 190 1.87 -17.39 -1.34
CA GLU A 190 2.87 -17.77 -2.33
C GLU A 190 4.18 -17.01 -2.00
N ASP A 191 4.54 -15.98 -2.76
CA ASP A 191 5.86 -15.37 -2.62
C ASP A 191 5.89 -14.16 -1.68
N LEU A 192 6.98 -13.99 -0.93
CA LEU A 192 7.25 -12.78 -0.16
C LEU A 192 8.53 -12.13 -0.66
N THR A 193 8.39 -10.91 -1.15
CA THR A 193 9.53 -10.08 -1.55
C THR A 193 9.52 -8.77 -0.77
N VAL A 194 10.64 -8.47 -0.14
CA VAL A 194 10.90 -7.18 0.51
C VAL A 194 12.19 -6.62 -0.08
N LYS A 195 12.09 -5.47 -0.75
CA LYS A 195 13.20 -4.87 -1.50
C LYS A 195 13.38 -3.40 -1.16
N GLY A 196 14.58 -3.03 -0.76
CA GLY A 196 14.97 -1.63 -0.59
C GLY A 196 16.48 -1.40 -0.61
N THR A 197 16.88 -0.14 -0.74
CA THR A 197 18.30 0.24 -0.66
C THR A 197 18.79 0.18 0.78
N THR A 198 17.92 0.52 1.73
CA THR A 198 18.15 0.40 3.17
C THR A 198 17.03 -0.42 3.80
N CYS A 199 17.40 -1.44 4.57
CA CYS A 199 16.45 -2.26 5.29
C CYS A 199 16.85 -2.44 6.74
N ALA A 200 15.92 -2.19 7.65
CA ALA A 200 16.03 -2.61 9.04
C ALA A 200 14.89 -3.59 9.34
N VAL A 201 15.18 -4.89 9.26
CA VAL A 201 14.22 -5.96 9.55
C VAL A 201 14.60 -6.60 10.88
N LEU A 202 13.94 -6.18 11.95
CA LEU A 202 14.18 -6.71 13.29
C LEU A 202 13.29 -7.94 13.48
N ARG A 203 13.90 -9.14 13.58
CA ARG A 203 13.28 -10.45 13.94
C ARG A 203 11.73 -10.48 13.81
N PRO A 204 11.18 -10.60 12.60
CA PRO A 204 9.73 -10.72 12.43
C PRO A 204 9.25 -12.00 13.11
N ARG A 205 8.06 -11.98 13.74
CA ARG A 205 7.51 -13.13 14.47
C ARG A 205 7.20 -14.28 13.52
N ASP A 206 6.60 -13.96 12.37
CA ASP A 206 6.24 -14.91 11.33
C ASP A 206 6.55 -14.33 9.95
N VAL A 207 7.52 -14.94 9.27
CA VAL A 207 7.77 -14.76 7.84
C VAL A 207 7.40 -16.08 7.16
N GLY A 208 6.25 -16.16 6.49
CA GLY A 208 5.77 -17.42 5.89
C GLY A 208 6.34 -17.70 4.49
N PRO A 209 6.72 -18.95 4.14
CA PRO A 209 7.01 -19.40 2.77
C PRO A 209 5.74 -19.60 1.89
N PRO A 210 5.86 -19.82 0.54
CA PRO A 210 7.00 -20.40 -0.16
C PRO A 210 7.57 -19.64 -1.38
N ALA A 211 8.17 -18.47 -1.19
CA ALA A 211 9.52 -18.16 -1.70
C ALA A 211 9.98 -16.86 -1.03
N ARG A 212 11.16 -16.88 -0.41
CA ARG A 212 11.69 -15.73 0.33
C ARG A 212 12.77 -15.07 -0.48
N ALA A 213 12.46 -13.93 -1.10
CA ALA A 213 13.48 -13.03 -1.63
C ALA A 213 13.54 -11.78 -0.74
N PHE A 214 14.36 -11.83 0.30
CA PHE A 214 14.79 -10.61 1.00
C PHE A 214 15.94 -10.02 0.21
N LEU A 215 15.65 -9.06 -0.68
CA LEU A 215 16.68 -8.35 -1.43
C LEU A 215 16.83 -6.96 -0.83
N CYS A 216 17.38 -6.97 0.38
CA CYS A 216 18.05 -5.83 0.98
C CYS A 216 19.53 -6.02 0.63
N GLY A 217 20.16 -5.04 -0.02
CA GLY A 217 21.52 -5.16 -0.56
C GLY A 217 22.44 -5.93 0.40
N GLU A 218 22.88 -7.13 -0.03
CA GLU A 218 23.76 -8.13 0.63
C GLU A 218 24.27 -7.80 2.06
N ALA A 219 24.12 -8.55 3.15
CA ALA A 219 23.56 -9.87 3.49
C ALA A 219 23.14 -9.84 4.99
N PRO A 220 22.23 -10.71 5.48
CA PRO A 220 22.04 -10.87 6.92
C PRO A 220 23.31 -11.47 7.58
N PRO A 221 23.72 -11.01 8.78
CA PRO A 221 24.90 -11.54 9.46
C PRO A 221 24.74 -13.05 9.70
N LYS A 222 25.80 -13.81 9.38
CA LYS A 222 25.88 -15.25 9.64
C LYS A 222 25.64 -15.50 11.13
N GLY A 223 24.47 -16.02 11.47
CA GLY A 223 24.23 -16.73 12.71
C GLY A 223 24.20 -18.22 12.43
N ARG A 224 25.27 -18.94 12.79
CA ARG A 224 25.28 -20.39 12.99
C ARG A 224 26.42 -20.73 13.96
N PRO A 225 26.32 -21.78 14.79
CA PRO A 225 25.15 -22.60 15.14
C PRO A 225 24.44 -22.15 16.42
#